data_AF-A0A815KTR9-F1
#
_entry.id   AF-A0A815KTR9-F1
#
_cell.length_a   1.000
_cell.length_b   1.000
_cell.length_c   1.000
_cell.angle_alpha   90.00
_cell.angle_beta   90.00
_cell.angle_gamma   90.00
#
_symmetry.space_group_name_H-M   'P 1'
#
loop_
_entity.id
_entity.type
_entity.pdbx_description
1 polymer ?
#
loop_
_entity_poly.entity_id
_entity_poly.type
_entity_poly.pdbx_seq_one_letter_code
_entity_poly.pdbx_strand_id
1 'polypeptide(L)'
;MVDNETENSTYSYDYDYEEELIPSAKVQFWTYLMFGIPSLFCTIYLLYHLTFKRRLRRQLQNHVVMILLFLCLIILVIDNSFLLDGLRMGHRNSFPFSTNVCLLWWFIDYGFYGCGLYPCYQDIPWTNTWDYFLNGILCNILEAFFTISLVFRTIWRKCISTRYFHWKKYRKMIIQLFSISILSLSINFPQALITFVQTQPNMSHFGSTVAPYFFYLTTYVVLFLPIVCFVSLPELWPQKFFFYQRRQGAVAPMIIAA
;
A
#
# COMPACT_ATOMS: atom_id res chain seq x y z
N MET A 1 48.58 -12.11 42.65
CA MET A 1 47.18 -11.66 42.58
C MET A 1 47.19 -10.47 41.64
N VAL A 2 46.74 -10.69 40.41
CA VAL A 2 46.68 -9.69 39.34
C VAL A 2 45.21 -9.59 39.04
N ASP A 3 44.61 -8.48 39.46
CA ASP A 3 43.19 -8.22 39.28
C ASP A 3 42.95 -7.86 37.82
N ASN A 4 42.31 -8.77 37.10
CA ASN A 4 41.90 -8.61 35.70
C ASN A 4 40.61 -7.78 35.67
N GLU A 5 40.72 -6.48 35.90
CA GLU A 5 39.63 -5.54 35.63
C GLU A 5 39.39 -5.51 34.12
N THR A 6 38.38 -6.27 33.71
CA THR A 6 37.89 -6.27 32.33
C THR A 6 37.06 -5.00 32.19
N GLU A 7 37.71 -3.92 31.76
CA GLU A 7 37.04 -2.69 31.35
C GLU A 7 36.04 -3.02 30.25
N ASN A 8 34.77 -3.18 30.65
CA ASN A 8 33.63 -3.25 29.76
C ASN A 8 33.44 -1.82 29.23
N SER A 9 34.25 -1.47 28.22
CA SER A 9 34.13 -0.23 27.47
C SER A 9 32.74 -0.19 26.86
N THR A 10 31.83 0.43 27.60
CA THR A 10 30.51 0.78 27.13
C THR A 10 30.73 1.91 26.15
N TYR A 11 30.99 1.56 24.88
CA TYR A 11 31.08 2.50 23.78
C TYR A 11 29.74 3.22 23.66
N SER A 12 29.62 4.34 24.38
CA SER A 12 28.56 5.31 24.21
C SER A 12 28.83 6.00 22.88
N TYR A 13 28.29 5.46 21.80
CA TYR A 13 28.26 6.16 20.53
C TYR A 13 27.34 7.37 20.70
N ASP A 14 27.93 8.53 20.99
CA ASP A 14 27.29 9.83 20.79
C ASP A 14 27.11 10.01 19.27
N TYR A 15 26.03 9.42 18.76
CA TYR A 15 25.46 9.83 17.50
C TYR A 15 24.83 11.20 17.75
N ASP A 16 25.58 12.27 17.47
CA ASP A 16 25.01 13.57 17.15
C ASP A 16 24.17 13.38 15.88
N TYR A 17 22.95 12.91 16.08
CA TYR A 17 21.95 12.76 15.04
C TYR A 17 21.73 14.14 14.43
N GLU A 18 21.95 14.27 13.12
CA GLU A 18 21.27 15.28 12.32
C GLU A 18 19.74 15.05 12.47
N GLU A 19 19.18 15.56 13.58
CA GLU A 19 17.81 16.06 13.67
C GLU A 19 17.63 16.99 12.46
N GLU A 20 16.64 16.89 11.59
CA GLU A 20 15.23 16.70 11.92
C GLU A 20 14.41 16.55 10.63
N LEU A 21 14.91 15.84 9.60
CA LEU A 21 14.13 15.75 8.36
C LEU A 21 12.90 14.85 8.51
N ILE A 22 13.00 13.78 9.27
CA ILE A 22 11.84 12.91 9.51
C ILE A 22 10.89 13.61 10.50
N PRO A 23 9.56 13.66 10.24
CA PRO A 23 8.62 14.19 11.21
C PRO A 23 8.82 13.51 12.57
N SER A 24 8.75 14.29 13.65
CA SER A 24 8.85 13.74 15.01
C SER A 24 7.95 12.52 15.19
N ALA A 25 8.38 11.50 15.93
CA ALA A 25 7.62 10.27 16.18
C ALA A 25 6.18 10.57 16.67
N LYS A 26 6.00 11.66 17.43
CA LYS A 26 4.69 12.16 17.87
C LYS A 26 3.81 12.57 16.68
N VAL A 27 4.37 13.31 15.72
CA VAL A 27 3.65 13.73 14.51
C VAL A 27 3.26 12.51 13.69
N GLN A 28 4.21 11.59 13.45
CA GLN A 28 3.94 10.34 12.72
C GLN A 28 2.84 9.51 13.40
N PHE A 29 2.90 9.37 14.72
CA PHE A 29 1.88 8.65 15.48
C PHE A 29 0.48 9.23 15.25
N TRP A 30 0.34 10.55 15.40
CA TRP A 30 -0.95 11.21 15.25
C TRP A 30 -1.46 11.19 13.81
N THR A 31 -0.58 11.37 12.82
CA THR A 31 -0.99 11.30 11.41
C THR A 31 -1.45 9.89 11.06
N TYR A 32 -0.69 8.86 11.42
CA TYR A 32 -1.10 7.47 11.19
C TYR A 32 -2.41 7.11 11.90
N LEU A 33 -2.59 7.55 13.14
CA LEU A 33 -3.85 7.33 13.86
C LEU A 33 -5.04 8.02 13.17
N MET A 34 -4.86 9.27 12.74
CA MET A 34 -5.90 10.07 12.07
C MET A 34 -6.34 9.47 10.73
N PHE A 35 -5.42 8.89 9.95
CA PHE A 35 -5.77 8.23 8.68
C PHE A 35 -6.15 6.74 8.86
N GLY A 36 -5.60 6.07 9.87
CA GLY A 36 -5.87 4.68 10.20
C GLY A 36 -7.32 4.43 10.61
N ILE A 37 -7.89 5.29 11.47
CA ILE A 37 -9.28 5.13 11.94
C ILE A 37 -10.29 5.18 10.77
N PRO A 38 -10.32 6.22 9.90
CA PRO A 38 -11.20 6.24 8.74
C PRO A 38 -10.95 5.08 7.77
N SER A 39 -9.69 4.70 7.56
CA SER A 39 -9.31 3.58 6.70
C SER A 39 -9.88 2.26 7.20
N LEU A 40 -9.79 2.00 8.51
CA LEU A 40 -10.33 0.81 9.16
C LEU A 40 -11.87 0.75 9.02
N PHE A 41 -12.56 1.84 9.33
CA PHE A 41 -14.02 1.91 9.16
C PHE A 41 -14.45 1.69 7.70
N CYS A 42 -13.73 2.31 6.75
CA CYS A 42 -13.98 2.13 5.33
C CYS A 42 -13.80 0.66 4.91
N THR A 43 -12.72 0.01 5.36
CA THR A 43 -12.41 -1.39 5.05
C THR A 43 -13.50 -2.32 5.58
N ILE A 44 -13.91 -2.16 6.84
CA ILE A 44 -14.97 -2.95 7.46
C ILE A 44 -16.30 -2.74 6.72
N TYR A 45 -16.66 -1.50 6.42
CA TYR A 45 -17.88 -1.16 5.67
C TYR A 45 -17.90 -1.81 4.27
N LEU A 46 -16.79 -1.73 3.54
CA LEU A 46 -16.65 -2.32 2.21
C LEU A 46 -16.75 -3.85 2.27
N LEU A 47 -16.01 -4.49 3.18
CA LEU A 47 -16.06 -5.94 3.37
C LEU A 47 -17.47 -6.41 3.73
N TYR A 48 -18.13 -5.73 4.66
CA TYR A 48 -19.52 -6.00 5.02
C TYR A 48 -20.44 -5.92 3.79
N HIS A 49 -20.37 -4.83 3.03
CA HIS A 49 -21.27 -4.70 1.87
C HIS A 49 -20.98 -5.70 0.75
N LEU A 50 -19.72 -6.01 0.47
CA LEU A 50 -19.33 -6.95 -0.58
C LEU A 50 -19.69 -8.39 -0.23
N THR A 51 -19.54 -8.78 1.04
CA THR A 51 -19.83 -10.15 1.50
C THR A 51 -21.33 -10.44 1.61
N PHE A 52 -22.11 -9.49 2.14
CA PHE A 52 -23.54 -9.68 2.39
C PHE A 52 -24.42 -9.45 1.15
N LYS A 53 -24.05 -8.54 0.23
CA LYS A 53 -24.84 -8.33 -1.01
C LYS A 53 -24.51 -9.39 -2.06
N ARG A 54 -25.36 -10.44 -2.14
CA ARG A 54 -25.25 -11.55 -3.11
C ARG A 54 -24.97 -11.10 -4.56
N ARG A 55 -25.58 -10.00 -5.01
CA ARG A 55 -25.40 -9.47 -6.37
C ARG A 55 -23.97 -8.98 -6.64
N LEU A 56 -23.32 -8.35 -5.65
CA LEU A 56 -21.94 -7.89 -5.77
C LEU A 56 -21.00 -9.10 -5.72
N ARG A 57 -21.21 -10.01 -4.76
CA ARG A 57 -20.36 -11.19 -4.57
C ARG A 57 -20.23 -12.07 -5.82
N ARG A 58 -21.27 -12.18 -6.66
CA ARG A 58 -21.23 -13.05 -7.86
C ARG A 58 -20.29 -12.58 -8.98
N GLN A 59 -19.74 -11.36 -8.91
CA GLN A 59 -18.81 -10.90 -9.93
C GLN A 59 -17.38 -11.30 -9.56
N LEU A 60 -16.68 -12.02 -10.45
CA LEU A 60 -15.31 -12.51 -10.23
C LEU A 60 -14.35 -11.40 -9.77
N GLN A 61 -14.48 -10.21 -10.34
CA GLN A 61 -13.69 -9.02 -10.01
C GLN A 61 -13.83 -8.63 -8.53
N ASN A 62 -15.02 -8.79 -7.96
CA ASN A 62 -15.27 -8.46 -6.57
C ASN A 62 -14.63 -9.46 -5.61
N HIS A 63 -14.33 -10.70 -6.05
CA HIS A 63 -13.57 -11.65 -5.23
C HIS A 63 -12.13 -11.19 -5.00
N VAL A 64 -11.46 -10.69 -6.04
CA VAL A 64 -10.10 -10.14 -5.90
C VAL A 64 -10.11 -8.94 -4.95
N VAL A 65 -11.07 -8.03 -5.12
CA VAL A 65 -11.21 -6.86 -4.22
C VAL A 65 -11.53 -7.29 -2.78
N MET A 66 -12.36 -8.31 -2.56
CA MET A 66 -12.63 -8.83 -1.22
C MET A 66 -11.38 -9.42 -0.56
N ILE A 67 -10.58 -10.21 -1.29
CA ILE A 67 -9.32 -10.77 -0.78
C ILE A 67 -8.35 -9.64 -0.44
N LEU A 68 -8.20 -8.66 -1.35
CA LEU A 68 -7.34 -7.50 -1.14
C LEU A 68 -7.76 -6.67 0.09
N LEU A 69 -9.06 -6.41 0.26
CA LEU A 69 -9.58 -5.69 1.43
C LEU A 69 -9.44 -6.49 2.72
N PHE A 70 -9.54 -7.81 2.67
CA PHE A 70 -9.32 -8.67 3.84
C PHE A 70 -7.85 -8.68 4.26
N LEU A 71 -6.92 -8.77 3.31
CA LEU A 71 -5.49 -8.61 3.58
C LEU A 71 -5.20 -7.22 4.14
N CYS A 72 -5.77 -6.18 3.55
CA CYS A 72 -5.66 -4.81 4.05
C CYS A 72 -6.20 -4.68 5.49
N LEU A 73 -7.32 -5.33 5.82
CA LEU A 73 -7.82 -5.34 7.20
C LEU A 73 -6.82 -5.97 8.18
N ILE A 74 -6.17 -7.07 7.80
CA ILE A 74 -5.16 -7.71 8.64
C ILE A 74 -3.98 -6.76 8.85
N ILE A 75 -3.45 -6.14 7.79
CA ILE A 75 -2.34 -5.18 7.87
C ILE A 75 -2.72 -3.99 8.76
N LEU A 76 -3.91 -3.42 8.55
CA LEU A 76 -4.40 -2.28 9.31
C LEU A 76 -4.59 -2.58 10.80
N VAL A 77 -4.89 -3.83 11.15
CA VAL A 77 -5.12 -4.22 12.55
C VAL A 77 -3.83 -4.66 13.22
N ILE A 78 -2.97 -5.42 12.53
CA ILE A 78 -1.79 -6.00 13.15
C ILE A 78 -0.55 -5.12 12.94
N ASP A 79 -0.15 -4.87 11.69
CA ASP A 79 1.07 -4.10 11.38
C ASP A 79 1.00 -2.67 11.90
N ASN A 80 -0.13 -1.99 11.67
CA ASN A 80 -0.31 -0.62 12.17
C ASN A 80 -0.34 -0.56 13.70
N SER A 81 -0.82 -1.60 14.38
CA SER A 81 -0.77 -1.63 15.85
C SER A 81 0.67 -1.73 16.35
N PHE A 82 1.50 -2.56 15.71
CA PHE A 82 2.93 -2.65 16.04
C PHE A 82 3.67 -1.35 15.67
N LEU A 83 3.38 -0.74 14.53
CA LEU A 83 3.94 0.55 14.15
C LEU A 83 3.59 1.65 15.16
N LEU A 84 2.32 1.77 15.54
CA LEU A 84 1.88 2.78 16.50
C LEU A 84 2.50 2.58 17.88
N ASP A 85 2.68 1.31 18.29
CA ASP A 85 3.38 0.97 19.54
C ASP A 85 4.86 1.39 19.49
N GLY A 86 5.56 1.06 18.39
CA GLY A 86 6.94 1.49 18.16
C GLY A 86 7.10 3.00 18.16
N LEU A 87 6.20 3.73 17.48
CA LEU A 87 6.20 5.20 17.45
C LEU A 87 5.93 5.81 18.83
N ARG A 88 5.03 5.21 19.62
CA ARG A 88 4.73 5.65 20.99
C ARG A 88 5.95 5.54 21.90
N MET A 89 6.77 4.51 21.71
CA MET A 89 7.95 4.20 22.53
C MET A 89 9.25 4.83 21.97
N GLY A 90 9.15 5.69 20.95
CA GLY A 90 10.29 6.38 20.37
C GLY A 90 11.18 5.47 19.52
N HIS A 91 10.56 4.65 18.67
CA HIS A 91 11.19 3.62 17.82
C HIS A 91 11.81 2.44 18.59
N ARG A 92 11.39 2.23 19.84
CA ARG A 92 11.66 1.01 20.61
C ARG A 92 10.44 0.12 20.57
N ASN A 93 10.62 -1.19 20.44
CA ASN A 93 9.48 -2.12 20.50
C ASN A 93 9.12 -2.39 21.97
N SER A 94 7.82 -2.40 22.31
CA SER A 94 7.37 -2.76 23.67
C SER A 94 7.63 -4.22 24.03
N PHE A 95 7.84 -5.07 23.02
CA PHE A 95 8.08 -6.50 23.17
C PHE A 95 9.49 -6.88 22.72
N PRO A 96 10.21 -7.71 23.49
CA PRO A 96 11.47 -8.27 23.03
C PRO A 96 11.19 -9.26 21.89
N PHE A 97 11.48 -8.87 20.65
CA PHE A 97 11.40 -9.77 19.52
C PHE A 97 12.57 -10.76 19.59
N SER A 98 12.27 -12.04 19.87
CA SER A 98 13.23 -13.10 19.62
C SER A 98 13.50 -13.21 18.11
N THR A 99 14.70 -13.64 17.72
CA THR A 99 15.08 -13.83 16.31
C THR A 99 14.08 -14.69 15.54
N ASN A 100 13.55 -15.74 16.17
CA ASN A 100 12.54 -16.61 15.55
C ASN A 100 11.21 -15.91 15.28
N VAL A 101 10.76 -15.07 16.21
CA VAL A 101 9.52 -14.29 16.01
C VAL A 101 9.74 -13.25 14.92
N CYS A 102 10.92 -12.62 14.85
CA CYS A 102 11.19 -11.68 13.77
C CYS A 102 11.27 -12.36 12.39
N LEU A 103 11.93 -13.52 12.28
CA LEU A 103 11.97 -14.29 11.03
C LEU A 103 10.59 -14.82 10.60
N LEU A 104 9.78 -15.25 11.57
CA LEU A 104 8.39 -15.66 11.31
C LEU A 104 7.54 -14.47 10.86
N TRP A 105 7.65 -13.34 11.56
CA TRP A 105 6.94 -12.11 11.22
C TRP A 105 7.34 -11.65 9.83
N TRP A 106 8.63 -11.67 9.52
CA TRP A 106 9.14 -11.39 8.19
C TRP A 106 8.52 -12.33 7.16
N PHE A 107 8.51 -13.64 7.37
CA PHE A 107 7.90 -14.57 6.41
C PHE A 107 6.42 -14.24 6.15
N ILE A 108 5.68 -13.82 7.19
CA ILE A 108 4.27 -13.41 7.07
C ILE A 108 4.16 -12.09 6.33
N ASP A 109 4.89 -11.07 6.77
CA ASP A 109 4.85 -9.72 6.22
C ASP A 109 5.27 -9.73 4.75
N TYR A 110 6.33 -10.47 4.45
CA TYR A 110 6.87 -10.59 3.12
C TYR A 110 6.05 -11.49 2.20
N GLY A 111 5.54 -12.61 2.72
CA GLY A 111 4.73 -13.54 1.94
C GLY A 111 3.34 -13.00 1.61
N PHE A 112 2.76 -12.19 2.50
CA PHE A 112 1.38 -11.72 2.37
C PHE A 112 1.24 -10.24 2.05
N TYR A 113 2.14 -9.37 2.50
CA TYR A 113 1.94 -7.92 2.51
C TYR A 113 2.97 -7.16 1.66
N GLY A 114 4.21 -7.67 1.55
CA GLY A 114 5.30 -7.02 0.81
C GLY A 114 5.65 -5.62 1.34
N CYS A 115 5.33 -5.32 2.61
CA CYS A 115 5.47 -4.01 3.22
C CYS A 115 6.05 -4.15 4.64
N GLY A 116 7.27 -4.67 4.70
CA GLY A 116 8.06 -4.82 5.93
C GLY A 116 8.29 -3.52 6.69
N LEU A 117 7.76 -3.40 7.90
CA LEU A 117 8.28 -2.45 8.89
C LEU A 117 9.72 -2.84 9.27
N TYR A 118 10.56 -1.82 9.55
CA TYR A 118 12.02 -1.90 9.76
C TYR A 118 12.51 -3.31 10.11
N PRO A 119 12.95 -4.08 9.11
CA PRO A 119 13.14 -5.50 9.33
C PRO A 119 14.33 -5.75 10.25
N CYS A 120 14.20 -6.69 11.19
CA CYS A 120 15.35 -7.07 12.03
C CYS A 120 16.49 -7.74 11.22
N TYR A 121 16.30 -7.99 9.91
CA TYR A 121 17.34 -8.47 9.00
C TYR A 121 17.99 -7.36 8.18
N GLN A 122 17.66 -6.07 8.40
CA GLN A 122 18.28 -4.97 7.66
C GLN A 122 19.82 -4.99 7.81
N ASP A 123 20.32 -5.56 8.89
CA ASP A 123 21.75 -5.78 9.14
C ASP A 123 22.38 -6.88 8.27
N ILE A 124 21.58 -7.64 7.50
CA ILE A 124 22.03 -8.70 6.58
C ILE A 124 21.99 -8.15 5.14
N PRO A 125 23.14 -7.72 4.58
CA PRO A 125 23.16 -6.93 3.34
C PRO A 125 22.63 -7.69 2.12
N TRP A 126 22.91 -8.99 2.04
CA TRP A 126 22.50 -9.79 0.88
C TRP A 126 20.98 -9.94 0.82
N THR A 127 20.32 -10.22 1.95
CA THR A 127 18.86 -10.35 2.03
C THR A 127 18.20 -9.03 1.65
N ASN A 128 18.74 -7.92 2.17
CA ASN A 128 18.27 -6.57 1.88
C ASN A 128 18.37 -6.24 0.37
N THR A 129 19.47 -6.59 -0.30
CA THR A 129 19.61 -6.37 -1.75
C THR A 129 18.62 -7.20 -2.57
N TRP A 130 18.42 -8.48 -2.22
CA TRP A 130 17.46 -9.35 -2.90
C TRP A 130 16.02 -8.83 -2.76
N ASP A 131 15.70 -8.31 -1.57
CA ASP A 131 14.43 -7.71 -1.20
C ASP A 131 14.02 -6.58 -2.15
N TYR A 132 14.84 -5.54 -2.19
CA TYR A 132 14.59 -4.36 -3.00
C TYR A 132 14.64 -4.65 -4.50
N PHE A 133 15.48 -5.60 -4.93
CA PHE A 133 15.56 -5.94 -6.33
C PHE A 133 14.33 -6.72 -6.82
N LEU A 134 14.00 -7.85 -6.17
CA LEU A 134 12.91 -8.71 -6.63
C LEU A 134 11.53 -8.15 -6.30
N ASN A 135 11.31 -7.71 -5.07
CA ASN A 135 9.98 -7.34 -4.60
C ASN A 135 9.76 -5.84 -4.70
N GLY A 136 10.83 -5.04 -4.61
CA GLY A 136 10.79 -3.64 -4.98
C GLY A 136 10.74 -3.47 -6.49
N ILE A 137 11.88 -3.53 -7.17
CA ILE A 137 12.03 -3.08 -8.56
C ILE A 137 11.29 -4.00 -9.54
N LEU A 138 11.56 -5.31 -9.51
CA LEU A 138 11.00 -6.24 -10.50
C LEU A 138 9.47 -6.33 -10.38
N CYS A 139 8.94 -6.42 -9.15
CA CYS A 139 7.49 -6.45 -8.94
C CYS A 139 6.81 -5.18 -9.47
N ASN A 140 7.36 -3.99 -9.19
CA ASN A 140 6.84 -2.72 -9.69
C ASN A 140 6.89 -2.63 -11.23
N ILE A 141 7.97 -3.10 -11.87
CA ILE A 141 8.08 -3.13 -13.34
C ILE A 141 7.01 -4.06 -13.94
N LEU A 142 6.82 -5.24 -13.36
CA LEU A 142 5.78 -6.18 -13.78
C LEU A 142 4.38 -5.58 -13.57
N GLU A 143 4.13 -4.96 -12.42
CA GLU A 143 2.87 -4.26 -12.12
C GLU A 143 2.58 -3.19 -13.18
N ALA A 144 3.57 -2.34 -13.50
CA ALA A 144 3.45 -1.31 -14.53
C ALA A 144 3.15 -1.93 -15.90
N PHE A 145 3.92 -2.97 -16.29
CA PHE A 145 3.75 -3.65 -17.57
C PHE A 145 2.37 -4.26 -17.75
N PHE A 146 1.87 -5.00 -16.74
CA PHE A 146 0.56 -5.62 -16.79
C PHE A 146 -0.56 -4.59 -16.78
N THR A 147 -0.42 -3.50 -16.00
CA THR A 147 -1.40 -2.41 -15.96
C THR A 147 -1.48 -1.68 -17.29
N ILE A 148 -0.34 -1.29 -17.88
CA ILE A 148 -0.28 -0.66 -19.20
C ILE A 148 -0.86 -1.59 -20.27
N SER A 149 -0.49 -2.87 -20.25
CA SER A 149 -1.00 -3.88 -21.19
C SER A 149 -2.53 -4.03 -21.10
N LEU A 150 -3.09 -4.00 -19.89
CA LEU A 150 -4.54 -4.11 -19.66
C LEU A 150 -5.28 -2.85 -20.15
N VAL A 151 -4.73 -1.66 -19.87
CA VAL A 151 -5.26 -0.37 -20.36
C VAL A 151 -5.24 -0.35 -21.89
N PHE A 152 -4.08 -0.66 -22.49
CA PHE A 152 -3.91 -0.71 -23.94
C PHE A 152 -4.88 -1.69 -24.59
N ARG A 153 -4.94 -2.94 -24.12
CA ARG A 153 -5.87 -3.95 -24.63
C ARG A 153 -7.33 -3.49 -24.55
N THR A 154 -7.70 -2.76 -23.50
CA THR A 154 -9.09 -2.30 -23.37
C THR A 154 -9.39 -1.13 -24.30
N ILE A 155 -8.47 -0.19 -24.46
CA ILE A 155 -8.60 0.91 -25.44
C ILE A 155 -8.65 0.33 -26.84
N TRP A 156 -7.74 -0.59 -27.18
CA TRP A 156 -7.69 -1.29 -28.46
C TRP A 156 -9.01 -2.01 -28.78
N ARG A 157 -9.53 -2.78 -27.81
CA ARG A 157 -10.84 -3.46 -27.95
C ARG A 157 -11.99 -2.47 -28.15
N LYS A 158 -11.95 -1.30 -27.51
CA LYS A 158 -12.95 -0.25 -27.71
C LYS A 158 -12.88 0.33 -29.13
N CYS A 159 -11.67 0.58 -29.64
CA CYS A 159 -11.49 1.12 -30.99
C CYS A 159 -11.93 0.14 -32.07
N ILE A 160 -11.68 -1.16 -31.89
CA ILE A 160 -12.03 -2.20 -32.88
C ILE A 160 -13.50 -2.63 -32.80
N SER A 161 -14.12 -2.62 -31.61
CA SER A 161 -15.46 -3.17 -31.46
C SER A 161 -16.56 -2.16 -31.83
N THR A 162 -17.16 -2.35 -33.00
CA THR A 162 -18.34 -1.61 -33.48
C THR A 162 -19.66 -2.06 -32.82
N ARG A 163 -19.64 -3.17 -32.06
CA ARG A 163 -20.85 -3.70 -31.38
C ARG A 163 -21.05 -3.05 -30.01
N TYR A 164 -22.25 -3.23 -29.45
CA TYR A 164 -22.65 -2.85 -28.08
C TYR A 164 -21.74 -3.45 -27.00
N PHE A 165 -20.52 -2.93 -26.89
CA PHE A 165 -19.58 -3.25 -25.84
C PHE A 165 -20.06 -2.59 -24.54
N HIS A 166 -20.13 -3.36 -23.46
CA HIS A 166 -20.51 -2.87 -22.13
C HIS A 166 -19.38 -2.04 -21.50
N TRP A 167 -18.94 -0.98 -22.19
CA TRP A 167 -17.81 -0.11 -21.84
C TRP A 167 -17.90 0.43 -20.41
N LYS A 168 -19.12 0.75 -19.95
CA LYS A 168 -19.37 1.27 -18.61
C LYS A 168 -18.87 0.34 -17.49
N LYS A 169 -18.88 -0.99 -17.70
CA LYS A 169 -18.41 -1.95 -16.70
C LYS A 169 -16.88 -2.04 -16.66
N TYR A 170 -16.25 -2.18 -17.82
CA TYR A 170 -14.79 -2.32 -17.91
C TYR A 170 -14.05 -1.04 -17.52
N ARG A 171 -14.59 0.13 -17.85
CA ARG A 171 -13.99 1.42 -17.48
C ARG A 171 -13.75 1.54 -15.97
N LYS A 172 -14.70 1.11 -15.13
CA LYS A 172 -14.60 1.21 -13.67
C LYS A 172 -13.44 0.37 -13.12
N MET A 173 -13.37 -0.89 -13.53
CA MET A 173 -12.30 -1.79 -13.11
C MET A 173 -10.92 -1.26 -13.53
N ILE A 174 -10.82 -0.71 -14.74
CA ILE A 174 -9.56 -0.17 -15.24
C ILE A 174 -9.13 1.04 -14.43
N ILE A 175 -10.06 1.97 -14.15
CA ILE A 175 -9.75 3.14 -13.33
C ILE A 175 -9.28 2.69 -11.94
N GLN A 176 -9.96 1.72 -11.33
CA GLN A 176 -9.55 1.19 -10.02
C GLN A 176 -8.14 0.60 -10.03
N LEU A 177 -7.87 -0.33 -10.96
CA LEU A 177 -6.55 -0.98 -11.07
C LEU A 177 -5.45 0.04 -11.42
N PHE A 178 -5.75 0.97 -12.32
CA PHE A 178 -4.82 2.02 -12.72
C PHE A 178 -4.53 3.00 -11.59
N SER A 179 -5.54 3.38 -10.79
CA SER A 179 -5.35 4.24 -9.61
C SER A 179 -4.52 3.55 -8.54
N ILE A 180 -4.76 2.26 -8.27
CA ILE A 180 -3.96 1.48 -7.33
C ILE A 180 -2.51 1.39 -7.83
N SER A 181 -2.31 1.10 -9.12
CA SER A 181 -0.97 0.97 -9.69
C SER A 181 -0.21 2.29 -9.73
N ILE A 182 -0.86 3.41 -10.07
CA ILE A 182 -0.23 4.73 -9.97
C ILE A 182 0.19 5.02 -8.53
N LEU A 183 -0.68 4.75 -7.55
CA LEU A 183 -0.39 5.00 -6.15
C LEU A 183 0.82 4.16 -5.70
N SER A 184 0.85 2.86 -6.02
CA SER A 184 1.96 1.95 -5.75
C SER A 184 3.26 2.45 -6.40
N LEU A 185 3.26 2.67 -7.72
CA LEU A 185 4.44 3.09 -8.47
C LEU A 185 4.98 4.45 -8.05
N SER A 186 4.11 5.40 -7.69
CA SER A 186 4.55 6.76 -7.33
C SER A 186 5.33 6.81 -6.02
N ILE A 187 5.15 5.82 -5.14
CA ILE A 187 5.73 5.81 -3.79
C ILE A 187 6.75 4.67 -3.65
N ASN A 188 6.39 3.44 -4.02
CA ASN A 188 7.22 2.25 -3.83
C ASN A 188 8.41 2.21 -4.79
N PHE A 189 8.24 2.62 -6.04
CA PHE A 189 9.30 2.54 -7.03
C PHE A 189 10.47 3.49 -6.73
N PRO A 190 10.25 4.78 -6.40
CA PRO A 190 11.34 5.66 -5.97
C PRO A 190 12.08 5.14 -4.74
N GLN A 191 11.36 4.58 -3.75
CA GLN A 191 11.97 3.99 -2.57
C GLN A 191 12.91 2.84 -2.93
N ALA A 192 12.40 1.86 -3.68
CA ALA A 192 13.17 0.68 -4.08
C ALA A 192 14.39 1.08 -4.92
N LEU A 193 14.25 2.09 -5.78
CA LEU A 193 15.35 2.61 -6.58
C LEU A 193 16.43 3.27 -5.72
N ILE A 194 16.06 4.13 -4.76
CA ILE A 194 17.02 4.78 -3.86
C ILE A 194 17.81 3.72 -3.08
N THR A 195 17.11 2.75 -2.48
CA THR A 195 17.79 1.74 -1.67
C THR A 195 18.66 0.81 -2.51
N PHE A 196 18.22 0.45 -3.72
CA PHE A 196 19.07 -0.31 -4.65
C PHE A 196 20.35 0.45 -5.03
N VAL A 197 20.26 1.76 -5.29
CA VAL A 197 21.45 2.58 -5.58
C VAL A 197 22.38 2.64 -4.36
N GLN A 198 21.84 2.73 -3.15
CA GLN A 198 22.63 2.73 -1.91
C GLN A 198 23.43 1.43 -1.69
N THR A 199 23.01 0.30 -2.28
CA THR A 199 23.79 -0.95 -2.22
C THR A 199 25.06 -0.94 -3.08
N GLN A 200 25.21 0.03 -3.98
CA GLN A 200 26.41 0.13 -4.82
C GLN A 200 27.59 0.70 -4.03
N PRO A 201 28.82 0.23 -4.28
CA PRO A 201 30.01 0.79 -3.65
C PRO A 201 30.11 2.29 -3.97
N ASN A 202 30.45 3.09 -2.96
CA ASN A 202 30.55 4.56 -3.01
C ASN A 202 29.22 5.35 -3.11
N MET A 203 28.05 4.68 -3.06
CA MET A 203 26.73 5.33 -3.21
C MET A 203 25.87 5.27 -1.93
N SER A 204 26.45 4.90 -0.78
CA SER A 204 25.73 4.76 0.50
C SER A 204 24.97 6.03 0.94
N HIS A 205 25.47 7.21 0.57
CA HIS A 205 24.85 8.50 0.92
C HIS A 205 23.71 8.91 -0.03
N PHE A 206 23.57 8.25 -1.19
CA PHE A 206 22.60 8.64 -2.21
C PHE A 206 21.17 8.57 -1.66
N GLY A 207 20.47 9.70 -1.65
CA GLY A 207 19.08 9.75 -1.19
C GLY A 207 18.86 9.37 0.28
N SER A 208 19.92 9.29 1.10
CA SER A 208 19.81 9.00 2.55
C SER A 208 18.87 9.97 3.29
N THR A 209 18.87 11.23 2.86
CA THR A 209 17.97 12.28 3.34
C THR A 209 16.50 12.09 2.92
N VAL A 210 16.26 11.45 1.76
CA VAL A 210 14.92 11.37 1.14
C VAL A 210 14.26 9.99 1.38
N ALA A 211 15.06 8.93 1.49
CA ALA A 211 14.57 7.55 1.67
C ALA A 211 13.60 7.38 2.84
N PRO A 212 13.82 7.98 4.02
CA PRO A 212 12.88 7.87 5.14
C PRO A 212 11.50 8.47 4.85
N TYR A 213 11.40 9.50 4.02
CA TYR A 213 10.11 10.06 3.62
C TYR A 213 9.34 9.10 2.73
N PHE A 214 10.02 8.46 1.78
CA PHE A 214 9.38 7.44 0.94
C PHE A 214 8.91 6.25 1.78
N PHE A 215 9.75 5.79 2.72
CA PHE A 215 9.35 4.75 3.68
C PHE A 215 8.09 5.15 4.47
N TYR A 216 8.08 6.37 5.02
CA TYR A 216 6.93 6.93 5.72
C TYR A 216 5.67 6.99 4.83
N LEU A 217 5.82 7.42 3.57
CA LEU A 217 4.74 7.52 2.57
C LEU A 217 4.21 6.15 2.12
N THR A 218 5.05 5.11 2.08
CA THR A 218 4.64 3.75 1.68
C THR A 218 3.56 3.19 2.60
N THR A 219 3.64 3.46 3.91
CA THR A 219 2.59 3.09 4.85
C THR A 219 1.23 3.73 4.50
N TYR A 220 1.22 4.93 3.93
CA TYR A 220 -0.02 5.58 3.50
C TYR A 220 -0.68 4.91 2.30
N VAL A 221 0.07 4.17 1.46
CA VAL A 221 -0.51 3.42 0.35
C VAL A 221 -1.56 2.43 0.87
N VAL A 222 -1.21 1.69 1.93
CA VAL A 222 -2.13 0.74 2.59
C VAL A 222 -3.31 1.48 3.20
N LEU A 223 -3.08 2.61 3.87
CA LEU A 223 -4.15 3.42 4.48
C LEU A 223 -5.15 3.97 3.44
N PHE A 224 -4.68 4.36 2.26
CA PHE A 224 -5.53 4.93 1.21
C PHE A 224 -6.19 3.89 0.32
N LEU A 225 -5.65 2.67 0.24
CA LEU A 225 -6.20 1.59 -0.58
C LEU A 225 -7.71 1.33 -0.41
N PRO A 226 -8.26 1.22 0.82
CA PRO A 226 -9.71 1.03 0.99
C PRO A 226 -10.52 2.24 0.55
N ILE A 227 -9.99 3.46 0.73
CA ILE A 227 -10.64 4.70 0.28
C ILE A 227 -10.70 4.73 -1.25
N VAL A 228 -9.59 4.40 -1.92
CA VAL A 228 -9.52 4.27 -3.39
C VAL A 228 -10.51 3.22 -3.89
N CYS A 229 -10.62 2.07 -3.20
CA CYS A 229 -11.60 1.05 -3.51
C CYS A 229 -13.05 1.53 -3.34
N PHE A 230 -13.34 2.28 -2.28
CA PHE A 230 -14.67 2.85 -2.02
C PHE A 230 -15.09 3.85 -3.09
N VAL A 231 -14.19 4.75 -3.49
CA VAL A 231 -14.45 5.72 -4.57
C VAL A 231 -14.66 5.02 -5.92
N SER A 232 -13.98 3.88 -6.13
CA SER A 232 -14.08 3.09 -7.36
C SER A 232 -15.37 2.25 -7.49
N LEU A 233 -16.13 2.08 -6.40
CA LEU A 233 -17.36 1.28 -6.33
C LEU A 233 -18.61 2.17 -6.20
N PRO A 234 -19.06 2.85 -7.28
CA PRO A 234 -20.20 3.75 -7.23
C PRO A 234 -21.53 3.04 -6.90
N GLU A 235 -21.60 1.71 -7.03
CA GLU A 235 -22.75 0.91 -6.60
C GLU A 235 -23.00 0.98 -5.08
N LEU A 236 -21.99 1.38 -4.30
CA LEU A 236 -22.09 1.55 -2.85
C LEU A 236 -22.45 2.98 -2.45
N TRP A 237 -22.41 3.93 -3.39
CA TRP A 237 -22.76 5.31 -3.10
C TRP A 237 -24.28 5.43 -2.88
N PRO A 238 -24.72 6.21 -1.87
CA PRO A 238 -26.14 6.41 -1.63
C PRO A 238 -26.80 6.98 -2.89
N GLN A 239 -27.84 6.30 -3.37
CA GLN A 239 -28.50 6.59 -4.66
C GLN A 239 -28.95 8.05 -4.82
N LYS A 240 -29.18 8.75 -3.69
CA LYS A 240 -29.55 10.17 -3.65
C LYS A 240 -28.47 11.10 -4.22
N PHE A 241 -27.19 10.74 -4.12
CA PHE A 241 -26.10 11.56 -4.66
C PHE A 241 -26.02 11.52 -6.18
N PHE A 242 -26.54 10.46 -6.81
CA PHE A 242 -26.44 10.20 -8.24
C PHE A 242 -27.70 10.54 -9.04
N PHE A 243 -28.75 11.07 -8.40
CA PHE A 243 -29.96 11.50 -9.11
C PHE A 243 -29.69 12.63 -10.13
N TYR A 244 -28.57 13.34 -10.01
CA TYR A 244 -28.12 14.29 -11.02
C TYR A 244 -27.66 13.62 -12.33
N GLN A 245 -27.14 12.38 -12.29
CA GLN A 245 -26.58 11.71 -13.46
C GLN A 245 -27.60 10.86 -14.24
N ARG A 246 -28.83 10.68 -13.72
CA ARG A 246 -29.87 9.84 -14.35
C ARG A 246 -30.79 10.58 -15.33
N ARG A 247 -30.63 11.90 -15.52
CA ARG A 247 -31.40 12.66 -16.52
C ARG A 247 -30.92 12.51 -17.98
N GLN A 248 -29.81 11.82 -18.25
CA GLN A 248 -29.25 11.70 -19.62
C GLN A 248 -29.84 10.57 -20.49
N GLY A 249 -31.07 10.09 -20.25
CA GLY A 249 -31.57 8.95 -21.03
C GLY A 249 -33.06 8.70 -21.03
N ALA A 250 -33.89 9.71 -20.74
CA ALA A 250 -35.26 9.66 -21.22
C ALA A 250 -35.21 9.97 -22.73
N VAL A 251 -34.92 8.94 -23.53
CA VAL A 251 -35.18 8.99 -24.98
C VAL A 251 -36.68 9.16 -25.08
N ALA A 252 -37.14 10.36 -25.44
CA ALA A 252 -38.54 10.58 -25.75
C ALA A 252 -38.93 9.59 -26.85
N PRO A 253 -40.09 8.89 -26.73
CA PRO A 253 -40.56 8.06 -27.82
C PRO A 253 -40.66 8.94 -29.07
N MET A 254 -39.94 8.57 -30.13
CA MET A 254 -40.05 9.23 -31.42
C MET A 254 -41.44 8.88 -31.96
N ILE A 255 -42.39 9.80 -31.79
CA ILE A 255 -43.71 9.70 -32.41
C ILE A 255 -43.48 9.91 -33.90
N ILE A 256 -43.62 8.84 -34.68
CA ILE A 256 -43.70 8.93 -36.13
C ILE A 256 -45.13 9.40 -36.43
N ALA A 257 -45.28 10.66 -36.81
CA ALA A 257 -46.53 11.16 -37.37
C ALA A 257 -46.70 10.55 -38.78
N ALA A 258 -47.87 9.95 -39.02
CA ALA A 258 -48.28 9.39 -40.29
C ALA A 258 -48.94 10.45 -41.17
#